data_AF-A0A1Q9XWF4-F1
#
_entry.id   AF-A0A1Q9XWF4-F1
#
_cell.length_a   1.000
_cell.length_b   1.000
_cell.length_c   1.000
_cell.angle_alpha   90.00
_cell.angle_beta   90.00
_cell.angle_gamma   90.00
#
_symmetry.space_group_name_H-M   'P 1'
#
loop_
_entity.id
_entity.type
_entity.pdbx_description
1 polymer ?
#
loop_
_entity_poly.entity_id
_entity_poly.type
_entity_poly.pdbx_seq_one_letter_code
_entity_poly.pdbx_strand_id
1 'polypeptide(L)'
;MALSCAKKPTALFSCLTYNLFNLAALSLFFREALIIRGDGPVGFGELILKLLMSQIALALLAMGLIASFKAYRADKFGWRSITACVMATSILVGFSAIAVMEACMDDRGHCRDWHWYS
;
A
#
# COMPACT_ATOMS: atom_id res chain seq x y z
N MET A 1 -39.50 1.66 8.48
CA MET A 1 -38.71 2.40 9.50
C MET A 1 -37.33 2.67 8.89
N ALA A 2 -37.17 3.84 8.28
CA ALA A 2 -35.93 4.23 7.63
C ALA A 2 -34.93 4.70 8.70
N LEU A 3 -33.96 3.86 9.04
CA LEU A 3 -32.80 4.31 9.82
C LEU A 3 -31.91 5.12 8.87
N SER A 4 -32.17 6.42 8.77
CA SER A 4 -31.18 7.37 8.27
C SER A 4 -30.05 7.42 9.27
N CYS A 5 -29.10 6.50 9.12
CA CYS A 5 -27.83 6.51 9.81
C CYS A 5 -27.05 7.69 9.24
N ALA A 6 -27.25 8.90 9.79
CA ALA A 6 -26.46 10.07 9.47
C ALA A 6 -25.03 9.83 9.96
N LYS A 7 -24.25 9.09 9.16
CA LYS A 7 -22.87 8.78 9.47
C LYS A 7 -22.06 10.07 9.40
N LYS A 8 -21.21 10.27 10.41
CA LYS A 8 -20.37 11.47 10.49
C LYS A 8 -19.54 11.60 9.21
N PRO A 9 -19.60 12.74 8.49
CA PRO A 9 -18.82 12.94 7.27
C PRO A 9 -17.31 12.85 7.54
N THR A 10 -16.89 13.15 8.77
CA THR A 10 -15.50 12.99 9.21
C THR A 10 -15.02 11.54 9.20
N ALA A 11 -15.88 10.57 9.52
CA ALA A 11 -15.53 9.15 9.50
C ALA A 11 -15.40 8.63 8.05
N LEU A 12 -16.25 9.12 7.14
CA LEU A 12 -16.14 8.85 5.71
C LEU A 12 -14.82 9.42 5.17
N PHE A 13 -14.52 10.68 5.51
CA PHE A 13 -13.31 11.36 5.06
C PHE A 13 -12.05 10.62 5.55
N SER A 14 -11.95 10.29 6.83
CA SER A 14 -10.81 9.52 7.37
C SER A 14 -10.65 8.15 6.72
N CYS A 15 -11.75 7.46 6.42
CA CYS A 15 -11.73 6.18 5.69
C CYS A 15 -11.22 6.37 4.26
N LEU A 16 -11.68 7.42 3.57
CA LEU A 16 -11.26 7.74 2.22
C LEU A 16 -9.76 8.10 2.16
N THR A 17 -9.30 8.98 3.07
CA THR A 17 -7.90 9.41 3.16
C THR A 17 -6.98 8.23 3.47
N TYR A 18 -7.36 7.35 4.40
CA TYR A 18 -6.59 6.14 4.71
C TYR A 18 -6.43 5.23 3.48
N ASN A 19 -7.53 4.98 2.75
CA ASN A 19 -7.50 4.11 1.58
C ASN A 19 -6.75 4.75 0.41
N LEU A 20 -6.92 6.05 0.16
CA LEU A 20 -6.18 6.78 -0.85
C LEU A 20 -4.67 6.77 -0.57
N PHE A 21 -4.28 6.97 0.70
CA PHE A 21 -2.88 6.92 1.10
C PHE A 21 -2.26 5.53 0.87
N ASN A 22 -2.93 4.47 1.34
CA ASN A 22 -2.43 3.11 1.12
C ASN A 22 -2.42 2.72 -0.36
N LEU A 23 -3.38 3.21 -1.15
CA LEU A 23 -3.41 3.01 -2.60
C LEU A 23 -2.22 3.71 -3.29
N ALA A 24 -1.88 4.93 -2.86
CA ALA A 24 -0.72 5.66 -3.37
C ALA A 24 0.60 4.98 -2.99
N ALA A 25 0.73 4.47 -1.77
CA ALA A 25 1.91 3.69 -1.35
C ALA A 25 2.04 2.40 -2.18
N LEU A 26 0.92 1.72 -2.44
CA LEU A 26 0.87 0.51 -3.26
C LEU A 26 1.21 0.81 -4.73
N SER A 27 0.72 1.91 -5.29
CA SER A 27 1.02 2.29 -6.68
C SER A 27 2.50 2.65 -6.86
N LEU A 28 3.09 3.36 -5.88
CA LEU A 28 4.54 3.60 -5.83
C LEU A 28 5.32 2.28 -5.77
N PHE A 29 4.89 1.36 -4.90
CA PHE A 29 5.51 0.04 -4.82
C PHE A 29 5.44 -0.71 -6.15
N PHE A 30 4.27 -0.79 -6.80
CA PHE A 30 4.14 -1.47 -8.10
C PHE A 30 4.98 -0.80 -9.20
N ARG A 31 5.01 0.54 -9.24
CA ARG A 31 5.78 1.29 -10.24
C ARG A 31 7.27 0.95 -10.18
N GLU A 32 7.83 0.90 -8.98
CA GLU A 32 9.27 0.64 -8.79
C GLU A 32 9.59 -0.87 -8.77
N ALA A 33 8.71 -1.71 -8.20
CA ALA A 33 8.93 -3.15 -8.08
C ALA A 33 8.67 -3.93 -9.38
N LEU A 34 7.87 -3.42 -10.31
CA LEU A 34 7.65 -4.11 -11.61
C LEU A 34 8.85 -4.02 -12.55
N ILE A 35 9.87 -3.22 -12.21
CA ILE A 35 11.06 -3.12 -13.02
C ILE A 35 12.13 -4.09 -12.49
N ILE A 36 12.19 -5.27 -13.11
CA ILE A 36 13.14 -6.33 -12.77
C ILE A 36 14.46 -6.07 -13.50
N ARG A 37 15.59 -6.07 -12.78
CA ARG A 37 16.92 -5.73 -13.35
C ARG A 37 17.70 -6.92 -13.94
N GLY A 38 17.19 -8.15 -13.87
CA GLY A 38 18.00 -9.34 -14.21
C GLY A 38 17.43 -10.24 -15.29
N ASP A 39 18.08 -10.27 -16.46
CA ASP A 39 17.92 -11.32 -17.49
C ASP A 39 18.69 -12.63 -17.11
N GLY A 40 18.71 -13.01 -15.83
CA GLY A 40 19.51 -14.14 -15.31
C GLY A 40 18.94 -14.82 -14.05
N PRO A 41 19.58 -15.90 -13.53
CA PRO A 41 19.04 -16.71 -12.42
C PRO A 41 18.86 -15.93 -11.10
N VAL A 42 19.65 -14.88 -10.88
CA VAL A 42 19.49 -13.95 -9.76
C VAL A 42 18.20 -13.11 -9.91
N GLY A 43 17.85 -12.73 -11.15
CA GLY A 43 16.61 -12.01 -11.45
C GLY A 43 15.34 -12.83 -11.21
N PHE A 44 15.42 -14.17 -11.31
CA PHE A 44 14.29 -15.05 -10.99
C PHE A 44 13.97 -15.06 -9.48
N GLY A 45 14.99 -15.04 -8.62
CA GLY A 45 14.81 -14.92 -7.18
C GLY A 45 14.23 -13.56 -6.77
N GLU A 46 14.73 -12.49 -7.38
CA GLU A 46 14.23 -11.12 -7.18
C GLU A 46 12.76 -11.00 -7.62
N LEU A 47 12.40 -11.59 -8.78
CA LEU A 47 11.03 -11.64 -9.28
C LEU A 47 10.09 -12.33 -8.27
N ILE A 48 10.44 -13.53 -7.78
CA ILE A 48 9.60 -14.26 -6.83
C ILE A 48 9.40 -13.45 -5.55
N LEU A 49 10.46 -12.84 -5.02
CA LEU A 49 10.39 -12.03 -3.81
C LEU A 49 9.48 -10.80 -4.01
N LYS A 50 9.65 -10.07 -5.12
CA LYS A 50 8.81 -8.92 -5.47
C LYS A 50 7.35 -9.32 -5.68
N LEU A 51 7.10 -10.48 -6.29
CA LEU A 51 5.76 -11.05 -6.44
C LEU A 51 5.13 -11.35 -5.07
N LEU A 52 5.87 -12.00 -4.16
CA LEU A 52 5.39 -12.29 -2.81
C LEU A 52 5.06 -11.00 -2.04
N MET A 53 5.95 -10.01 -2.10
CA MET A 53 5.76 -8.70 -1.48
C MET A 53 4.52 -7.99 -2.05
N SER A 54 4.29 -8.08 -3.36
CA SER A 54 3.09 -7.54 -4.01
C SER A 54 1.80 -8.21 -3.51
N GLN A 55 1.79 -9.53 -3.33
CA GLN A 55 0.63 -10.27 -2.83
C GLN A 55 0.33 -9.87 -1.38
N ILE A 56 1.38 -9.73 -0.55
CA ILE A 56 1.26 -9.26 0.84
C ILE A 56 0.71 -7.82 0.87
N ALA A 57 1.26 -6.92 0.04
CA ALA A 57 0.82 -5.53 -0.06
C ALA A 57 -0.65 -5.43 -0.48
N LEU A 58 -1.08 -6.24 -1.45
CA LEU A 58 -2.48 -6.32 -1.91
C LEU A 58 -3.39 -6.85 -0.79
N ALA A 59 -2.97 -7.88 -0.07
CA ALA A 59 -3.72 -8.44 1.06
C ALA A 59 -3.88 -7.42 2.19
N LEU A 60 -2.83 -6.64 2.51
CA LEU A 60 -2.88 -5.58 3.51
C LEU A 60 -3.84 -4.45 3.10
N LEU A 61 -3.84 -4.06 1.82
CA LEU A 61 -4.79 -3.08 1.28
C LEU A 61 -6.23 -3.60 1.39
N ALA A 62 -6.49 -4.85 0.98
CA ALA A 62 -7.82 -5.45 1.03
C ALA A 62 -8.34 -5.59 2.47
N MET A 63 -7.49 -6.06 3.40
CA MET A 63 -7.84 -6.11 4.82
C MET A 63 -8.10 -4.72 5.40
N GLY A 64 -7.29 -3.72 5.01
CA GLY A 64 -7.47 -2.32 5.38
C GLY A 64 -8.81 -1.75 4.90
N LEU A 65 -9.18 -1.99 3.65
CA LEU A 65 -10.47 -1.61 3.05
C LEU A 65 -11.65 -2.25 3.79
N ILE A 66 -11.57 -3.56 4.07
CA ILE A 66 -12.62 -4.27 4.80
C ILE A 66 -12.74 -3.73 6.23
N ALA A 67 -11.61 -3.50 6.91
CA ALA A 67 -11.58 -2.97 8.26
C ALA A 67 -12.14 -1.53 8.31
N SER A 68 -11.76 -0.68 7.36
CA SER A 68 -12.24 0.71 7.28
C SER A 68 -13.72 0.79 6.91
N PHE A 69 -14.21 -0.12 6.06
CA PHE A 69 -15.63 -0.20 5.72
C PHE A 69 -16.46 -0.73 6.89
N LYS A 70 -15.94 -1.70 7.65
CA LYS A 70 -16.53 -2.15 8.92
C LYS A 70 -16.52 -1.02 9.95
N ALA A 71 -15.43 -0.24 10.05
CA ALA A 71 -15.33 0.96 10.90
C ALA A 71 -16.43 1.97 10.59
N TYR A 72 -16.65 2.22 9.30
CA TYR A 72 -17.65 3.16 8.83
C TYR A 72 -19.08 2.64 9.08
N ARG A 73 -19.28 1.31 9.17
CA ARG A 73 -20.59 0.70 9.45
C ARG A 73 -20.84 0.44 10.93
N ALA A 74 -19.82 0.25 11.76
CA ALA A 74 -19.94 -0.07 13.17
C ALA A 74 -19.67 1.16 14.04
N ASP A 75 -20.52 1.40 15.03
CA ASP A 75 -20.42 2.56 15.94
C ASP A 75 -19.19 2.52 16.89
N LYS A 76 -18.47 1.39 16.97
CA LYS A 76 -17.31 1.24 17.85
C LYS A 76 -16.11 0.71 17.09
N PHE A 77 -15.08 1.55 17.00
CA PHE A 77 -13.77 1.16 16.49
C PHE A 77 -12.89 0.72 17.67
N GLY A 78 -12.63 -0.58 17.77
CA GLY A 78 -11.78 -1.13 18.83
C GLY A 78 -10.31 -0.75 18.61
N TRP A 79 -9.58 -0.52 19.69
CA TRP A 79 -8.16 -0.12 19.64
C TRP A 79 -7.29 -1.11 18.85
N ARG A 80 -7.63 -2.41 18.90
CA ARG A 80 -7.00 -3.48 18.09
C ARG A 80 -7.12 -3.27 16.58
N SER A 81 -8.23 -2.69 16.11
CA SER A 81 -8.44 -2.41 14.68
C SER A 81 -7.59 -1.22 14.24
N ILE A 82 -7.41 -0.22 15.10
CA ILE A 82 -6.54 0.93 14.84
C ILE A 82 -5.09 0.46 14.73
N THR A 83 -4.61 -0.32 15.69
CA THR A 83 -3.24 -0.85 15.67
C THR A 83 -2.99 -1.72 14.44
N ALA A 84 -3.94 -2.55 14.02
CA ALA A 84 -3.80 -3.37 12.81
C ALA A 84 -3.70 -2.51 11.53
N CYS A 85 -4.52 -1.46 11.40
CA CYS A 85 -4.44 -0.53 10.28
C CYS A 85 -3.11 0.23 10.25
N VAL A 86 -2.63 0.71 11.41
CA VAL A 86 -1.35 1.41 11.51
C VAL A 86 -0.19 0.48 11.13
N MET A 87 -0.19 -0.75 11.61
CA MET A 87 0.80 -1.76 11.25
C MET A 87 0.78 -2.06 9.74
N ALA A 88 -0.40 -2.28 9.16
CA ALA A 88 -0.55 -2.54 7.73
C ALA A 88 -0.03 -1.38 6.87
N THR A 89 -0.38 -0.14 7.22
CA THR A 89 0.12 1.05 6.55
C THR A 89 1.64 1.20 6.71
N SER A 90 2.20 0.93 7.90
CA SER A 90 3.65 1.00 8.11
C SER A 90 4.43 -0.01 7.25
N ILE A 91 3.88 -1.21 7.06
CA ILE A 91 4.48 -2.24 6.20
C ILE A 91 4.42 -1.80 4.73
N LEU A 92 3.28 -1.27 4.27
CA LEU A 92 3.13 -0.73 2.92
C LEU A 92 4.09 0.42 2.65
N VAL A 93 4.22 1.36 3.59
CA VAL A 93 5.19 2.46 3.51
C VAL A 93 6.61 1.90 3.45
N GLY A 94 6.95 0.92 4.29
CA GLY A 94 8.25 0.25 4.25
C GLY A 94 8.56 -0.38 2.90
N PHE A 95 7.61 -1.10 2.31
CA PHE A 95 7.77 -1.71 0.98
C PHE A 95 7.97 -0.64 -0.11
N SER A 96 7.17 0.43 -0.10
CA SER A 96 7.34 1.53 -1.04
C SER A 96 8.70 2.23 -0.88
N ALA A 97 9.16 2.44 0.35
CA ALA A 97 10.47 3.03 0.62
C ALA A 97 11.62 2.15 0.12
N ILE A 98 11.54 0.83 0.35
CA ILE A 98 12.52 -0.13 -0.18
C ILE A 98 12.56 -0.07 -1.70
N ALA A 99 11.39 -0.07 -2.36
CA ALA A 99 11.32 -0.02 -3.82
C ALA A 99 11.90 1.29 -4.38
N VAL A 100 11.65 2.43 -3.72
CA VAL A 100 12.27 3.72 -4.07
C VAL A 100 13.78 3.69 -3.82
N MET A 101 14.26 3.14 -2.71
CA MET A 101 15.69 3.01 -2.43
C MET A 101 16.40 2.12 -3.47
N GLU A 102 15.79 1.00 -3.87
CA GLU A 102 16.31 0.16 -4.96
C GLU A 102 16.38 0.92 -6.29
N ALA A 103 15.37 1.74 -6.59
CA ALA A 103 15.36 2.60 -7.77
C ALA A 103 16.45 3.69 -7.72
N CYS A 104 16.78 4.20 -6.52
CA CYS A 104 17.83 5.21 -6.31
C CYS A 104 19.26 4.64 -6.24
N MET A 105 19.42 3.38 -5.81
CA MET A 105 20.73 2.71 -5.69
C MET A 105 21.09 1.86 -6.92
N ASP A 106 20.62 2.23 -8.12
CA ASP A 106 21.12 1.60 -9.34
C ASP A 106 22.65 1.72 -9.39
N ASP A 107 23.35 0.68 -9.88
CA ASP A 107 24.82 0.49 -9.87
C ASP A 107 25.64 1.63 -10.54
N ARG A 108 24.98 2.70 -10.99
CA ARG A 108 25.54 3.89 -11.63
C ARG A 108 25.40 5.19 -10.81
N GLY A 109 24.86 5.15 -9.60
CA GLY A 109 24.77 6.33 -8.73
C GLY A 109 23.84 7.44 -9.27
N HIS A 110 22.92 7.09 -10.15
CA HIS A 110 21.89 7.98 -10.67
C HIS A 110 20.52 7.47 -10.24
N CYS A 111 19.71 8.34 -9.62
CA CYS A 111 18.27 8.11 -9.54
C CYS A 111 17.77 7.90 -10.97
N ARG A 112 17.06 6.79 -11.22
CA ARG A 112 16.36 6.59 -12.51
C ARG A 112 15.61 7.86 -12.89
N ASP A 113 15.76 8.33 -14.11
CA ASP A 113 15.01 9.50 -14.58
C ASP A 113 13.51 9.24 -14.39
N TRP A 114 12.87 10.06 -13.54
CA TRP A 114 11.47 9.94 -13.14
C TRP A 114 10.53 10.41 -14.25
N HIS A 115 10.70 9.92 -15.47
CA HIS A 115 9.80 10.26 -16.56
C HIS A 115 8.49 9.48 -16.42
N TRP A 116 7.43 10.20 -16.07
CA TRP A 116 6.07 9.75 -16.35
C TRP A 116 5.88 9.84 -17.86
N TYR A 117 6.13 8.75 -18.58
CA TYR A 117 5.64 8.64 -19.94
C TYR A 117 4.12 8.56 -19.87
N SER A 118 3.48 9.69 -20.20
CA SER A 118 2.04 9.82 -20.47
C SER A 118 1.66 9.07 -21.73
#